data_AF-A0A7S1Z1G7-F1
#
_entry.id   AF-A0A7S1Z1G7-F1
#
_cell.length_a   1.000
_cell.length_b   1.000
_cell.length_c   1.000
_cell.angle_alpha   90.00
_cell.angle_beta   90.00
_cell.angle_gamma   90.00
#
_symmetry.space_group_name_H-M   'P 1'
#
loop_
_entity.id
_entity.type
_entity.pdbx_description
1 polymer ?
#
loop_
_entity_poly.entity_id
_entity_poly.type
_entity_poly.pdbx_seq_one_letter_code
_entity_poly.pdbx_strand_id
1 'polypeptide(L)'
;PPPPPASARTHHRHHPIDSLPYVDSIHPDYESYGLSLVEDEMRSIEPDPKALSYLGHDDLMNSGPRFGGRAPLAVREYEALAERDGGPRPEGGERYDSTSALSLPATPSGDLVRDDDDVVQSWHVSIRRVKIELETHRSRLLNLELQNEFDGRAWRSYLTSLETETGPSRLLSNEAEGRRRRVDALNGRRRRDQVDIAGPKLMRLEGRREGLVEGNRRLANAAEVLREEVR
;
A
#
# COMPACT_ATOMS: atom_id res chain seq x y z
N PRO A 1 11.37 -6.90 -45.13
CA PRO A 1 12.34 -6.29 -44.19
C PRO A 1 12.58 -7.27 -43.04
N PRO A 2 13.82 -7.69 -42.75
CA PRO A 2 14.09 -8.57 -41.63
C PRO A 2 13.86 -7.82 -40.30
N PRO A 3 13.50 -8.52 -39.21
CA PRO A 3 13.38 -7.90 -37.90
C PRO A 3 14.76 -7.35 -37.46
N PRO A 4 14.80 -6.25 -36.70
CA PRO A 4 16.06 -5.67 -36.24
C PRO A 4 16.81 -6.68 -35.35
N PRO A 5 18.16 -6.69 -35.40
CA PRO A 5 18.95 -7.60 -34.58
C PRO A 5 18.67 -7.33 -33.10
N ALA A 6 18.42 -8.40 -32.36
CA ALA A 6 18.26 -8.39 -30.92
C ALA A 6 19.42 -7.59 -30.31
N SER A 7 19.09 -6.42 -29.75
CA SER A 7 20.03 -5.58 -29.02
C SER A 7 20.74 -6.46 -28.02
N ALA A 8 22.07 -6.52 -28.13
CA ALA A 8 22.93 -7.25 -27.22
C ALA A 8 22.62 -6.78 -25.80
N ARG A 9 21.83 -7.58 -25.07
CA ARG A 9 21.67 -7.43 -23.63
C ARG A 9 23.05 -7.65 -23.05
N THR A 10 23.73 -6.56 -22.72
CA THR A 10 24.88 -6.59 -21.84
C THR A 10 24.37 -7.16 -20.53
N HIS A 11 24.56 -8.47 -20.36
CA HIS A 11 24.40 -9.12 -19.07
C HIS A 11 25.48 -8.50 -18.17
N HIS A 12 25.14 -7.40 -17.49
CA HIS A 12 25.84 -7.04 -16.27
C HIS A 12 25.73 -8.29 -15.40
N ARG A 13 26.83 -9.04 -15.31
CA ARG A 13 26.95 -10.15 -14.37
C ARG A 13 26.79 -9.51 -13.00
N HIS A 14 25.56 -9.47 -12.49
CA HIS A 14 25.28 -9.12 -11.12
C HIS A 14 26.10 -10.09 -10.27
N HIS A 15 27.31 -9.68 -9.90
CA HIS A 15 27.97 -10.31 -8.78
C HIS A 15 27.06 -9.98 -7.62
N PRO A 16 26.44 -10.98 -6.98
CA PRO A 16 25.65 -10.71 -5.80
C PRO A 16 26.59 -9.98 -4.84
N ILE A 17 26.19 -8.76 -4.46
CA ILE A 17 26.84 -8.04 -3.37
C ILE A 17 26.57 -8.92 -2.14
N ASP A 18 27.61 -9.59 -1.67
CA ASP A 18 27.52 -10.61 -0.63
C ASP A 18 27.72 -9.95 0.73
N SER A 19 26.64 -9.48 1.34
CA SER A 19 26.58 -9.12 2.74
C SER A 19 25.97 -10.27 3.55
N LEU A 20 26.46 -10.50 4.77
CA LEU A 20 26.07 -11.64 5.61
C LEU A 20 25.39 -11.16 6.91
N PRO A 21 24.10 -10.74 6.87
CA PRO A 21 23.42 -10.18 8.03
C PRO A 21 23.39 -11.04 9.30
N TYR A 22 23.49 -12.37 9.18
CA TYR A 22 23.48 -13.27 10.35
C TYR A 22 24.87 -13.50 10.96
N VAL A 23 25.94 -13.08 10.29
CA VAL A 23 27.34 -13.27 10.71
C VAL A 23 28.00 -11.92 11.02
N ASP A 24 27.70 -10.89 10.23
CA ASP A 24 28.28 -9.56 10.36
C ASP A 24 27.77 -8.89 11.64
N SER A 25 28.64 -8.76 12.66
CA SER A 25 28.35 -8.00 13.88
C SER A 25 28.66 -6.52 13.66
N ILE A 26 27.74 -5.80 13.03
CA ILE A 26 27.90 -4.37 12.71
C ILE A 26 27.48 -3.52 13.92
N HIS A 27 28.34 -2.58 14.34
CA HIS A 27 27.99 -1.58 15.37
C HIS A 27 26.98 -0.57 14.80
N PRO A 28 25.97 -0.11 15.57
CA PRO A 28 24.93 0.81 15.09
C PRO A 28 25.47 2.09 14.44
N ASP A 29 26.62 2.59 14.89
CA ASP A 29 27.26 3.80 14.32
C ASP A 29 27.71 3.63 12.86
N TYR A 30 27.89 2.41 12.36
CA TYR A 30 28.23 2.17 10.96
C TYR A 30 27.03 2.36 10.02
N GLU A 31 25.80 2.23 10.53
CA GLU A 31 24.60 2.50 9.73
C GLU A 31 24.50 3.98 9.40
N SER A 32 24.64 4.86 10.40
CA SER A 32 24.62 6.31 10.20
C SER A 32 25.77 6.79 9.33
N TYR A 33 26.97 6.23 9.54
CA TYR A 33 28.11 6.50 8.66
C TYR A 33 27.86 6.04 7.23
N GLY A 34 27.35 4.82 7.03
CA GLY A 34 26.99 4.30 5.71
C GLY A 34 25.95 5.18 5.00
N LEU A 35 24.93 5.64 5.73
CA LEU A 35 23.92 6.56 5.20
C LEU A 35 24.54 7.90 4.78
N SER A 36 25.45 8.48 5.57
CA SER A 36 26.13 9.73 5.21
C SER A 36 26.94 9.61 3.92
N LEU A 37 27.65 8.49 3.72
CA LEU A 37 28.37 8.22 2.48
C LEU A 37 27.42 8.04 1.29
N VAL A 38 26.30 7.34 1.49
CA VAL A 38 25.26 7.22 0.46
C VAL A 38 24.70 8.59 0.08
N GLU A 39 24.45 9.48 1.05
CA GLU A 39 23.98 10.84 0.79
C GLU A 39 25.01 11.67 0.00
N ASP A 40 26.29 11.59 0.36
CA ASP A 40 27.35 12.30 -0.35
C ASP A 40 27.47 11.82 -1.81
N GLU A 41 27.35 10.50 -2.05
CA GLU A 41 27.29 9.94 -3.41
C GLU A 41 25.99 10.32 -4.14
N MET A 42 24.84 10.35 -3.45
CA MET A 42 23.59 10.81 -4.04
C MET A 42 23.62 12.29 -4.45
N ARG A 43 24.46 13.13 -3.81
CA ARG A 43 24.68 14.52 -4.25
C ARG A 43 25.56 14.62 -5.49
N SER A 44 26.45 13.66 -5.71
CA SER A 44 27.37 13.63 -6.84
C SER A 44 26.73 13.03 -8.11
N ILE A 45 25.83 12.06 -7.92
CA ILE A 45 25.15 11.34 -8.99
C ILE A 45 23.91 12.10 -9.44
N GLU A 46 23.84 12.49 -10.71
CA GLU A 46 22.60 12.99 -11.30
C GLU A 46 21.57 11.85 -11.39
N PRO A 47 20.32 12.05 -10.94
CA PRO A 47 19.31 11.01 -10.96
C PRO A 47 18.95 10.67 -12.41
N ASP A 48 19.27 9.45 -12.86
CA ASP A 48 18.82 8.95 -14.15
C ASP A 48 17.29 8.73 -14.08
N PRO A 49 16.48 9.38 -14.93
CA PRO A 49 15.02 9.22 -14.94
C PRO A 49 14.59 7.77 -15.16
N LYS A 50 15.45 6.89 -15.68
CA LYS A 50 15.17 5.46 -15.87
C LYS A 50 15.54 4.59 -14.66
N ALA A 51 16.30 5.10 -13.69
CA ALA A 51 16.69 4.33 -12.51
C ALA A 51 15.47 3.92 -11.65
N LEU A 52 14.40 4.72 -11.69
CA LEU A 52 13.13 4.47 -11.00
C LEU A 52 12.16 3.58 -11.79
N SER A 53 12.47 3.27 -13.05
CA SER A 53 11.63 2.42 -13.91
C SER A 53 11.43 1.01 -13.33
N TYR A 54 12.41 0.49 -12.58
CA TYR A 54 12.31 -0.81 -11.90
C TYR A 54 11.34 -0.84 -10.73
N LEU A 55 10.97 0.32 -10.17
CA LEU A 55 10.03 0.42 -9.04
C LEU A 55 8.56 0.50 -9.49
N GLY A 56 8.30 0.52 -10.81
CA GLY A 56 6.94 0.73 -11.34
C GLY A 56 6.31 2.04 -10.86
N HIS A 57 7.14 2.98 -10.40
CA HIS A 57 6.69 4.17 -9.66
C HIS A 57 6.18 5.28 -10.58
N ASP A 58 6.59 5.27 -11.85
CA ASP A 58 6.12 6.22 -12.87
C ASP A 58 4.60 6.13 -13.09
N ASP A 59 4.01 4.94 -12.92
CA ASP A 59 2.57 4.74 -13.01
C ASP A 59 1.81 5.25 -11.77
N LEU A 60 2.47 5.33 -10.60
CA LEU A 60 1.84 5.71 -9.33
C LEU A 60 1.90 7.22 -9.06
N MET A 61 2.93 7.90 -9.55
CA MET A 61 3.12 9.34 -9.29
C MET A 61 2.50 10.23 -10.38
N ASN A 62 2.34 9.72 -11.61
CA ASN A 62 1.84 10.50 -12.75
C ASN A 62 0.50 10.03 -13.33
N SER A 63 -0.14 9.00 -12.77
CA SER A 63 -1.48 8.61 -13.22
C SER A 63 -2.49 8.71 -12.08
N GLY A 64 -3.56 9.47 -12.31
CA GLY A 64 -4.70 9.50 -11.40
C GLY A 64 -5.28 8.09 -11.16
N PRO A 65 -6.19 7.94 -10.18
CA PRO A 65 -6.81 6.67 -9.85
C PRO A 65 -7.37 5.97 -11.09
N ARG A 66 -6.81 4.80 -11.38
CA ARG A 66 -7.23 3.96 -12.51
C ARG A 66 -8.46 3.15 -12.09
N PHE A 67 -9.65 3.62 -12.46
CA PHE A 67 -10.92 2.91 -12.19
C PHE A 67 -11.16 1.70 -13.12
N GLY A 68 -10.18 1.33 -13.95
CA GLY A 68 -10.18 0.10 -14.75
C GLY A 68 -11.36 -0.05 -15.71
N GLY A 69 -12.05 1.05 -16.06
CA GLY A 69 -13.26 1.04 -16.88
C GLY A 69 -14.49 0.39 -16.23
N ARG A 70 -14.40 -0.06 -14.98
CA ARG A 70 -15.47 -0.79 -14.28
C ARG A 70 -16.45 0.11 -13.52
N ALA A 71 -16.07 1.37 -13.31
CA ALA A 71 -16.86 2.33 -12.54
C ALA A 71 -16.97 3.67 -13.29
N PRO A 72 -17.80 3.76 -14.34
CA PRO A 72 -17.93 4.98 -15.15
C PRO A 72 -18.43 6.18 -14.33
N LEU A 73 -19.26 5.93 -13.31
CA LEU A 73 -19.71 6.96 -12.38
C LEU A 73 -18.56 7.51 -11.53
N ALA A 74 -17.67 6.65 -11.05
CA ALA A 74 -16.52 7.04 -10.23
C ALA A 74 -15.48 7.82 -11.05
N VAL A 75 -15.28 7.45 -12.33
CA VAL A 75 -14.44 8.21 -13.27
C VAL A 75 -14.96 9.63 -13.41
N ARG A 76 -16.26 9.79 -13.74
CA ARG A 76 -16.87 11.12 -13.92
C ARG A 76 -16.83 11.97 -12.66
N GLU A 77 -17.09 11.38 -11.49
CA GLU A 77 -17.03 12.10 -10.22
C GLU A 77 -15.59 12.49 -9.85
N TYR A 78 -14.61 11.62 -10.17
CA TYR A 78 -13.20 11.95 -10.00
C TYR A 78 -12.75 13.07 -10.93
N GLU A 79 -13.15 13.05 -12.20
CA GLU A 79 -12.90 14.13 -13.16
C GLU A 79 -13.51 15.45 -12.66
N ALA A 80 -14.77 15.43 -12.21
CA ALA A 80 -15.44 16.62 -11.67
C ALA A 80 -14.83 17.12 -10.33
N LEU A 81 -14.19 16.25 -9.56
CA LEU A 81 -13.42 16.61 -8.37
C LEU A 81 -12.06 17.23 -8.75
N ALA A 82 -11.39 16.67 -9.75
CA ALA A 82 -10.12 17.15 -10.26
C ALA A 82 -10.26 18.55 -10.90
N GLU A 83 -11.33 18.78 -11.67
CA GLU A 83 -11.68 20.11 -12.20
C GLU A 83 -11.92 21.15 -11.09
N ARG A 84 -12.31 20.69 -9.91
CA ARG A 84 -12.63 21.53 -8.75
C ARG A 84 -11.46 21.66 -7.77
N ASP A 85 -10.32 21.05 -8.07
CA ASP A 85 -9.13 21.04 -7.23
C ASP A 85 -9.45 20.63 -5.78
N GLY A 86 -10.33 19.64 -5.62
CA GLY A 86 -10.74 19.13 -4.30
C GLY A 86 -11.74 20.00 -3.53
N GLY A 87 -12.29 21.07 -4.11
CA GLY A 87 -13.29 21.91 -3.46
C GLY A 87 -14.60 21.17 -3.10
N PRO A 88 -15.54 21.80 -2.38
CA PRO A 88 -16.88 21.26 -2.15
C PRO A 88 -17.73 21.26 -3.43
N ARG A 89 -18.58 20.25 -3.63
CA ARG A 89 -19.50 20.18 -4.78
C ARG A 89 -20.45 21.41 -4.74
N PRO A 90 -20.68 22.12 -5.85
CA PRO A 90 -21.57 23.28 -5.87
C PRO A 90 -22.98 22.88 -5.41
N GLU A 91 -23.52 23.59 -4.42
CA GLU A 91 -24.78 23.27 -3.75
C GLU A 91 -26.04 23.45 -4.63
N GLY A 92 -25.89 24.04 -5.81
CA GLY A 92 -27.00 24.32 -6.74
C GLY A 92 -27.31 23.21 -7.75
N GLY A 93 -26.54 22.12 -7.79
CA GLY A 93 -26.83 20.97 -8.65
C GLY A 93 -27.43 19.86 -7.81
N GLU A 94 -28.65 19.41 -8.18
CA GLU A 94 -29.45 18.31 -7.62
C GLU A 94 -28.67 17.42 -6.62
N ARG A 95 -28.46 17.92 -5.41
CA ARG A 95 -28.31 17.04 -4.26
C ARG A 95 -29.67 16.38 -4.19
N TYR A 96 -29.75 15.09 -4.51
CA TYR A 96 -30.79 14.24 -3.98
C TYR A 96 -30.59 14.16 -2.47
N ASP A 97 -30.87 15.26 -1.79
CA ASP A 97 -31.01 15.28 -0.37
C ASP A 97 -32.37 14.66 -0.07
N SER A 98 -32.37 13.33 -0.09
CA SER A 98 -33.52 12.51 0.29
C SER A 98 -33.96 12.79 1.73
N THR A 99 -33.17 13.52 2.53
CA THR A 99 -33.45 13.80 3.94
C THR A 99 -34.04 15.19 4.20
N SER A 100 -33.66 16.22 3.43
CA SER A 100 -34.22 17.58 3.65
C SER A 100 -35.69 17.71 3.28
N ALA A 101 -36.19 16.88 2.35
CA ALA A 101 -37.61 16.84 2.02
C ALA A 101 -38.49 16.19 3.12
N LEU A 102 -37.90 15.40 4.02
CA LEU A 102 -38.60 14.65 5.08
C LEU A 102 -38.53 15.31 6.47
N SER A 103 -37.77 16.41 6.61
CA SER A 103 -37.44 17.04 7.91
C SER A 103 -38.31 18.24 8.29
N LEU A 104 -39.24 18.69 7.44
CA LEU A 104 -40.05 19.88 7.72
C LEU A 104 -41.43 19.49 8.26
N PRO A 105 -41.93 20.13 9.34
CA PRO A 105 -43.28 19.89 9.82
C PRO A 105 -44.29 20.25 8.73
N ALA A 106 -45.25 19.35 8.48
CA ALA A 106 -46.27 19.47 7.44
C ALA A 106 -47.35 20.53 7.71
N THR A 107 -47.22 21.31 8.79
CA THR A 107 -48.13 22.42 9.04
C THR A 107 -47.80 23.56 8.08
N PRO A 108 -48.75 24.07 7.28
CA PRO A 108 -48.54 25.35 6.63
C PRO A 108 -48.24 26.35 7.74
N SER A 109 -47.03 26.92 7.76
CA SER A 109 -46.76 28.08 8.61
C SER A 109 -47.83 29.09 8.26
N GLY A 110 -48.69 29.40 9.23
CA GLY A 110 -49.84 30.31 9.08
C GLY A 110 -49.43 31.76 8.87
N ASP A 111 -48.39 32.03 8.07
CA ASP A 111 -48.06 33.35 7.59
C ASP A 111 -48.88 33.65 6.33
N LEU A 112 -50.12 34.03 6.59
CA LEU A 112 -50.92 35.03 5.88
C LEU A 112 -50.53 35.30 4.41
N VAL A 113 -50.81 34.36 3.52
CA VAL A 113 -50.87 34.66 2.08
C VAL A 113 -52.17 35.42 1.80
N ARG A 114 -52.05 36.61 1.21
CA ARG A 114 -53.14 37.62 1.09
C ARG A 114 -54.16 37.34 -0.03
N ASP A 115 -53.90 36.40 -0.91
CA ASP A 115 -54.75 36.09 -2.07
C ASP A 115 -55.36 34.67 -1.96
N ASP A 116 -56.68 34.57 -2.15
CA ASP A 116 -57.46 33.33 -1.94
C ASP A 116 -56.98 32.15 -2.82
N ASP A 117 -56.50 32.43 -4.05
CA ASP A 117 -56.02 31.39 -4.98
C ASP A 117 -54.68 30.79 -4.53
N ASP A 118 -53.78 31.60 -3.96
CA ASP A 118 -52.48 31.13 -3.45
C ASP A 118 -52.65 30.32 -2.15
N VAL A 119 -53.64 30.68 -1.33
CA VAL A 119 -54.04 29.89 -0.16
C VAL A 119 -54.46 28.50 -0.62
N VAL A 120 -55.35 28.38 -1.62
CA VAL A 120 -55.80 27.08 -2.14
C VAL A 120 -54.63 26.25 -2.69
N GLN A 121 -53.69 26.85 -3.42
CA GLN A 121 -52.51 26.12 -3.91
C GLN A 121 -51.60 25.65 -2.77
N SER A 122 -51.40 26.46 -1.73
CA SER A 122 -50.60 26.08 -0.56
C SER A 122 -51.20 24.88 0.20
N TRP A 123 -52.53 24.79 0.29
CA TRP A 123 -53.23 23.64 0.85
C TRP A 123 -53.05 22.38 0.00
N HIS A 124 -53.13 22.49 -1.34
CA HIS A 124 -52.89 21.35 -2.23
C HIS A 124 -51.46 20.80 -2.11
N VAL A 125 -50.46 21.68 -2.01
CA VAL A 125 -49.07 21.29 -1.79
C VAL A 125 -48.91 20.61 -0.43
N SER A 126 -49.51 21.17 0.62
CA SER A 126 -49.47 20.60 1.98
C SER A 126 -50.13 19.22 2.05
N ILE A 127 -51.31 19.04 1.42
CA ILE A 127 -52.00 17.74 1.34
C ILE A 127 -51.14 16.71 0.61
N ARG A 128 -50.52 17.09 -0.53
CA ARG A 128 -49.62 16.18 -1.26
C ARG A 128 -48.42 15.79 -0.40
N ARG A 129 -47.84 16.72 0.35
CA ARG A 129 -46.72 16.46 1.26
C ARG A 129 -47.11 15.50 2.38
N VAL A 130 -48.22 15.75 3.10
CA VAL A 130 -48.73 14.84 4.14
C VAL A 130 -49.02 13.45 3.59
N LYS A 131 -49.55 13.35 2.36
CA LYS A 131 -49.78 12.05 1.71
C LYS A 131 -48.46 11.30 1.44
N ILE A 132 -47.43 12.01 0.98
CA ILE A 132 -46.10 11.43 0.76
C ILE A 132 -45.50 10.95 2.10
N GLU A 133 -45.63 11.74 3.16
CA GLU A 133 -45.17 11.36 4.50
C GLU A 133 -45.89 10.11 5.00
N LEU A 134 -47.22 10.05 4.86
CA LEU A 134 -48.01 8.89 5.26
C LEU A 134 -47.55 7.61 4.54
N GLU A 135 -47.41 7.65 3.22
CA GLU A 135 -46.96 6.48 2.45
C GLU A 135 -45.51 6.10 2.77
N THR A 136 -44.66 7.08 3.07
CA THR A 136 -43.26 6.85 3.49
C THR A 136 -43.22 6.16 4.86
N HIS A 137 -44.00 6.66 5.84
CA HIS A 137 -44.10 6.06 7.16
C HIS A 137 -44.70 4.66 7.11
N ARG A 138 -45.73 4.44 6.27
CA ARG A 138 -46.32 3.12 6.03
C ARG A 138 -45.29 2.14 5.46
N SER A 139 -44.55 2.55 4.45
CA SER A 139 -43.50 1.72 3.83
C SER A 139 -42.37 1.43 4.81
N ARG A 140 -41.97 2.42 5.62
CA ARG A 140 -40.98 2.26 6.68
C ARG A 140 -41.43 1.28 7.74
N LEU A 141 -42.69 1.34 8.17
CA LEU A 141 -43.24 0.41 9.16
C LEU A 141 -43.17 -1.03 8.64
N LEU A 142 -43.60 -1.26 7.40
CA LEU A 142 -43.52 -2.58 6.77
C LEU A 142 -42.07 -3.07 6.65
N ASN A 143 -41.13 -2.20 6.26
CA ASN A 143 -39.71 -2.56 6.24
C ASN A 143 -39.18 -2.90 7.64
N LEU A 144 -39.58 -2.17 8.68
CA LEU A 144 -39.19 -2.47 10.06
C LEU A 144 -39.78 -3.79 10.55
N GLU A 145 -41.00 -4.13 10.16
CA GLU A 145 -41.61 -5.44 10.46
C GLU A 145 -40.79 -6.58 9.82
N LEU A 146 -40.43 -6.43 8.54
CA LEU A 146 -39.57 -7.39 7.84
C LEU A 146 -38.18 -7.49 8.47
N GLN A 147 -37.56 -6.35 8.80
CA GLN A 147 -36.24 -6.33 9.45
C GLN A 147 -36.30 -7.05 10.81
N ASN A 148 -37.33 -6.78 11.62
CA ASN A 148 -37.50 -7.43 12.91
C ASN A 148 -37.66 -8.95 12.79
N GLU A 149 -38.35 -9.43 11.75
CA GLU A 149 -38.55 -10.86 11.52
C GLU A 149 -37.30 -11.57 10.96
N PHE A 150 -36.60 -10.96 9.99
CA PHE A 150 -35.60 -11.65 9.19
C PHE A 150 -34.14 -11.26 9.50
N ASP A 151 -33.86 -10.02 9.92
CA ASP A 151 -32.49 -9.52 10.00
C ASP A 151 -31.65 -10.33 10.99
N GLY A 152 -32.22 -10.71 12.13
CA GLY A 152 -31.48 -11.50 13.12
C GLY A 152 -30.97 -12.83 12.55
N ARG A 153 -31.73 -13.48 11.68
CA ARG A 153 -31.30 -14.73 11.02
C ARG A 153 -30.35 -14.45 9.86
N ALA A 154 -30.63 -13.44 9.05
CA ALA A 154 -29.79 -13.04 7.92
C ALA A 154 -28.37 -12.64 8.39
N TRP A 155 -28.25 -11.82 9.43
CA TRP A 155 -26.97 -11.40 10.00
C TRP A 155 -26.18 -12.57 10.57
N ARG A 156 -26.81 -13.49 11.30
CA ARG A 156 -26.11 -14.68 11.81
C ARG A 156 -25.64 -15.58 10.68
N SER A 157 -26.43 -15.77 9.64
CA SER A 157 -26.03 -16.54 8.45
C SER A 157 -24.86 -15.88 7.74
N TYR A 158 -24.88 -14.56 7.60
CA TYR A 158 -23.79 -13.79 7.00
C TYR A 158 -22.50 -13.92 7.83
N LEU A 159 -22.57 -13.72 9.15
CA LEU A 159 -21.43 -13.90 10.06
C LEU A 159 -20.86 -15.31 9.97
N THR A 160 -21.73 -16.33 9.97
CA THR A 160 -21.30 -17.72 9.80
C THR A 160 -20.59 -17.91 8.46
N SER A 161 -21.12 -17.35 7.36
CA SER A 161 -20.47 -17.43 6.04
C SER A 161 -19.09 -16.78 6.01
N LEU A 162 -18.89 -15.69 6.77
CA LEU A 162 -17.59 -15.03 6.90
C LEU A 162 -16.57 -15.86 7.68
N GLU A 163 -17.02 -16.61 8.68
CA GLU A 163 -16.19 -17.41 9.59
C GLU A 163 -15.96 -18.85 9.14
N THR A 164 -16.78 -19.37 8.22
CA THR A 164 -16.60 -20.69 7.63
C THR A 164 -15.21 -20.86 6.98
N GLU A 165 -14.81 -22.11 6.77
CA GLU A 165 -13.50 -22.45 6.19
C GLU A 165 -13.29 -21.90 4.77
N THR A 166 -14.38 -21.73 4.03
CA THR A 166 -14.42 -21.06 2.72
C THR A 166 -14.65 -19.54 2.82
N GLY A 167 -14.85 -19.04 4.04
CA GLY A 167 -15.03 -17.63 4.31
C GLY A 167 -13.76 -16.83 4.05
N PRO A 168 -13.87 -15.56 3.63
CA PRO A 168 -12.73 -14.73 3.28
C PRO A 168 -11.73 -14.58 4.44
N SER A 169 -12.21 -14.52 5.68
CA SER A 169 -11.36 -14.36 6.87
C SER A 169 -10.38 -15.52 7.06
N ARG A 170 -10.87 -16.77 6.98
CA ARG A 170 -10.02 -17.94 7.14
C ARG A 170 -9.10 -18.17 5.95
N LEU A 171 -9.56 -17.92 4.73
CA LEU A 171 -8.72 -18.02 3.52
C LEU A 171 -7.54 -17.05 3.59
N LEU A 172 -7.78 -15.79 3.94
CA LEU A 172 -6.75 -14.77 4.10
C LEU A 172 -5.77 -15.12 5.25
N SER A 173 -6.30 -15.60 6.38
CA SER A 173 -5.47 -16.06 7.50
C SER A 173 -4.56 -17.22 7.11
N ASN A 174 -5.09 -18.24 6.43
CA ASN A 174 -4.31 -19.37 5.94
C ASN A 174 -3.25 -18.95 4.92
N GLU A 175 -3.57 -18.01 4.03
CA GLU A 175 -2.60 -17.49 3.07
C GLU A 175 -1.47 -16.70 3.77
N ALA A 176 -1.83 -15.86 4.75
CA ALA A 176 -0.86 -15.11 5.55
C ALA A 176 0.07 -16.06 6.33
N GLU A 177 -0.47 -17.09 6.97
CA GLU A 177 0.33 -18.12 7.64
C GLU A 177 1.22 -18.87 6.65
N GLY A 178 0.69 -19.26 5.49
CA GLY A 178 1.47 -19.91 4.43
C GLY A 178 2.64 -19.06 3.96
N ARG A 179 2.42 -17.75 3.76
CA ARG A 179 3.47 -16.78 3.42
C ARG A 179 4.51 -16.67 4.53
N ARG A 180 4.07 -16.54 5.78
CA ARG A 180 4.97 -16.49 6.95
C ARG A 180 5.85 -17.73 7.05
N ARG A 181 5.27 -18.92 6.94
CA ARG A 181 6.04 -20.20 6.97
C ARG A 181 7.08 -20.26 5.86
N ARG A 182 6.77 -19.75 4.65
CA ARG A 182 7.74 -19.68 3.54
C ARG A 182 8.89 -18.72 3.85
N VAL A 183 8.59 -17.55 4.41
CA VAL A 183 9.61 -16.57 4.84
C VAL A 183 10.49 -17.16 5.94
N ASP A 184 9.89 -17.81 6.94
CA ASP A 184 10.62 -18.43 8.05
C ASP A 184 11.53 -19.57 7.55
N ALA A 185 11.04 -20.40 6.63
CA ALA A 185 11.85 -21.45 6.02
C ALA A 185 13.04 -20.88 5.21
N LEU A 186 12.81 -19.80 4.47
CA LEU A 186 13.85 -19.11 3.71
C LEU A 186 14.90 -18.48 4.63
N ASN A 187 14.47 -17.76 5.66
CA ASN A 187 15.36 -17.15 6.64
C ASN A 187 16.14 -18.21 7.42
N GLY A 188 15.50 -19.33 7.78
CA GLY A 188 16.18 -20.47 8.39
C GLY A 188 17.24 -21.07 7.49
N ARG A 189 16.98 -21.19 6.18
CA ARG A 189 17.99 -21.63 5.21
C ARG A 189 19.14 -20.63 5.10
N ARG A 190 18.85 -19.34 4.91
CA ARG A 190 19.85 -18.27 4.83
C ARG A 190 20.75 -18.26 6.06
N ARG A 191 20.16 -18.37 7.25
CA ARG A 191 20.92 -18.43 8.51
C ARG A 191 21.89 -19.61 8.54
N ARG A 192 21.47 -20.82 8.16
CA ARG A 192 22.37 -21.99 8.09
C ARG A 192 23.49 -21.79 7.07
N ASP A 193 23.16 -21.33 5.87
CA ASP A 193 24.15 -21.11 4.81
C ASP A 193 25.22 -20.09 5.26
N GLN A 194 24.82 -19.03 5.98
CA GLN A 194 25.74 -18.02 6.48
C GLN A 194 26.53 -18.48 7.71
N VAL A 195 25.85 -18.97 8.75
CA VAL A 195 26.46 -19.30 10.05
C VAL A 195 27.25 -20.61 10.00
N ASP A 196 26.76 -21.63 9.31
CA ASP A 196 27.37 -22.96 9.34
C ASP A 196 28.45 -23.13 8.24
N ILE A 197 28.28 -22.45 7.10
CA ILE A 197 29.14 -22.65 5.92
C ILE A 197 30.05 -21.45 5.67
N ALA A 198 29.48 -20.25 5.48
CA ALA A 198 30.24 -19.08 5.07
C ALA A 198 31.13 -18.52 6.20
N GLY A 199 30.56 -18.30 7.38
CA GLY A 199 31.27 -17.73 8.54
C GLY A 199 32.53 -18.52 8.92
N PRO A 200 32.46 -19.84 9.18
CA PRO A 200 33.63 -20.63 9.54
C PRO A 200 34.67 -20.73 8.41
N LYS A 201 34.24 -20.60 7.15
CA LYS A 201 35.17 -20.53 6.01
C LYS A 201 35.91 -19.18 5.99
N LEU A 202 35.20 -18.08 6.24
CA LEU A 202 35.81 -16.74 6.33
C LEU A 202 36.82 -16.66 7.48
N MET A 203 36.47 -17.13 8.68
CA MET A 203 37.40 -17.13 9.83
C MET A 203 38.67 -17.94 9.55
N ARG A 204 38.54 -19.10 8.89
CA ARG A 204 39.71 -19.92 8.49
C ARG A 204 40.58 -19.21 7.45
N LEU A 205 39.97 -18.54 6.48
CA LEU A 205 40.71 -17.79 5.45
C LEU A 205 41.41 -16.56 6.05
N GLU A 206 40.76 -15.88 6.99
CA GLU A 206 41.33 -14.75 7.72
C GLU A 206 42.53 -15.17 8.55
N GLY A 207 42.41 -16.22 9.38
CA GLY A 207 43.55 -16.74 10.14
C GLY A 207 44.70 -17.21 9.25
N ARG A 208 44.40 -17.80 8.08
CA ARG A 208 45.44 -18.15 7.09
C ARG A 208 46.11 -16.90 6.51
N ARG A 209 45.34 -15.86 6.20
CA ARG A 209 45.85 -14.57 5.70
C ARG A 209 46.78 -13.94 6.72
N GLU A 210 46.36 -13.84 7.97
CA GLU A 210 47.18 -13.29 9.06
C GLU A 210 48.47 -14.08 9.26
N GLY A 211 48.39 -15.41 9.25
CA GLY A 211 49.57 -16.28 9.35
C GLY A 211 50.56 -16.08 8.19
N LEU A 212 50.07 -15.90 6.96
CA LEU A 212 50.91 -15.60 5.80
C LEU A 212 51.52 -14.20 5.86
N VAL A 213 50.76 -13.20 6.31
CA VAL A 213 51.24 -11.82 6.47
C VAL A 213 52.34 -11.77 7.53
N GLU A 214 52.13 -12.39 8.68
CA GLU A 214 53.12 -12.46 9.75
C GLU A 214 54.34 -13.28 9.33
N GLY A 215 54.13 -14.40 8.62
CA GLY A 215 55.22 -15.19 8.03
C GLY A 215 56.08 -14.38 7.07
N ASN A 216 55.45 -13.64 6.14
CA ASN A 216 56.16 -12.76 5.22
C ASN A 216 56.90 -11.64 5.95
N ARG A 217 56.30 -11.05 6.99
CA ARG A 217 56.95 -10.02 7.81
C ARG A 217 58.21 -10.56 8.50
N ARG A 218 58.14 -11.76 9.08
CA ARG A 218 59.30 -12.42 9.70
C ARG A 218 60.41 -12.71 8.71
N LEU A 219 60.06 -13.22 7.52
CA LEU A 219 61.03 -13.48 6.45
C LEU A 219 61.70 -12.19 5.97
N ALA A 220 60.93 -11.11 5.81
CA ALA A 220 61.47 -9.80 5.43
C ALA A 220 62.48 -9.29 6.46
N ASN A 221 62.14 -9.34 7.75
CA ASN A 221 63.03 -8.92 8.83
C ASN A 221 64.30 -9.79 8.90
N ALA A 222 64.17 -11.11 8.79
CA ALA A 222 65.33 -12.01 8.82
C ALA A 222 66.25 -11.78 7.61
N ALA A 223 65.68 -11.54 6.42
CA ALA A 223 66.45 -11.22 5.23
C ALA A 223 67.18 -9.87 5.35
N GLU A 224 66.61 -8.90 6.07
CA GLU A 224 67.26 -7.62 6.35
C GLU A 224 68.47 -7.79 7.27
N VAL A 225 68.31 -8.50 8.41
CA VAL A 225 69.41 -8.82 9.32
C VAL A 225 70.55 -9.56 8.60
N LEU A 226 70.22 -10.60 7.82
CA LEU A 226 71.23 -11.34 7.06
C LEU A 226 71.96 -10.48 6.03
N ARG A 227 71.30 -9.47 5.44
CA ARG A 227 71.96 -8.53 4.52
C ARG A 227 72.92 -7.60 5.26
N GLU A 228 72.57 -7.17 6.47
CA GLU A 228 73.46 -6.36 7.31
C GLU A 228 74.68 -7.16 7.76
N GLU A 229 74.51 -8.44 8.11
CA GLU A 229 75.62 -9.32 8.51
C GLU A 229 76.58 -9.70 7.37
N VAL A 230 76.09 -9.74 6.13
CA VAL A 230 76.90 -10.07 4.95
C VAL A 230 77.66 -8.85 4.39
N ARG A 231 77.34 -7.65 4.86
CA ARG A 231 77.94 -6.38 4.40
C ARG A 231 79.14 -5.97 5.24
#